data_AF-A0A2G8LRH2-F1
#
_entry.id   AF-A0A2G8LRH2-F1
#
_cell.length_a   1.000
_cell.length_b   1.000
_cell.length_c   1.000
_cell.angle_alpha   90.00
_cell.angle_beta   90.00
_cell.angle_gamma   90.00
#
_symmetry.space_group_name_H-M   'P 1'
#
loop_
_entity.id
_entity.type
_entity.pdbx_description
1 polymer ?
#
loop_
_entity_poly.entity_id
_entity_poly.type
_entity_poly.pdbx_seq_one_letter_code
_entity_poly.pdbx_strand_id
1 'polypeptide(L)'
;MDTNNERHLLNSSPLSVNYGNGEMRNVNNCLKALMWLHGVVTWPLSTGTISAMFDDHDKKRWKERLTFISSLISLVVLTFASTVALLLYLYCYFGKIDHFLRFVSYQCYWPSLMSALIICLAALIKNQVGKRRNISWVKVFSVKCCARIMSSFTPKTGTIPLPKCSAFLILYLLVPTVHSALKLTFFITLETECQNCPEYLWLISEISVAYFFSMFCYFLYLNRIHLERESEIASKFIQQHVGEFDECISTVTTFFREYYQLRNILVPWLNFVIFNSTFGLTVFFTWNFNEIVLPSSTTSVPITDSYVPSHHSERGVCSYTCDREQFLHEDNTFVLYNLVVLWRHVMIAILPYYAANALDIKYVWTDFKMEVKFMYSGERESSGRI
;
A
#
# COMPACT_ATOMS: atom_id res chain seq x y z
N MET A 1 -24.67 54.63 25.89
CA MET A 1 -25.15 53.24 26.02
C MET A 1 -24.54 52.51 24.85
N ASP A 2 -23.33 52.02 25.05
CA ASP A 2 -22.45 51.48 24.01
C ASP A 2 -22.43 49.96 24.06
N THR A 3 -22.92 49.32 22.99
CA THR A 3 -22.93 47.87 22.77
C THR A 3 -21.74 47.45 21.91
N ASN A 4 -20.52 47.58 22.44
CA ASN A 4 -19.30 47.25 21.70
C ASN A 4 -18.33 46.28 22.41
N ASN A 5 -18.81 45.53 23.41
CA ASN A 5 -17.92 44.72 24.27
C ASN A 5 -18.07 43.20 24.21
N GLU A 6 -18.84 42.62 23.28
CA GLU A 6 -19.03 41.15 23.21
C GLU A 6 -18.17 40.41 22.16
N ARG A 7 -17.33 41.10 21.38
CA ARG A 7 -16.47 40.43 20.37
C ARG A 7 -15.14 39.87 20.89
N HIS A 8 -14.82 39.99 22.17
CA HIS A 8 -13.51 39.60 22.71
C HIS A 8 -13.45 38.25 23.45
N LEU A 9 -14.54 37.48 23.54
CA LEU A 9 -14.59 36.26 24.38
C LEU A 9 -14.64 34.91 23.64
N LEU A 10 -14.44 34.86 22.32
CA LEU A 10 -14.39 33.60 21.56
C LEU A 10 -12.98 33.15 21.11
N ASN A 11 -11.92 33.77 21.64
CA ASN A 11 -10.52 33.46 21.28
C ASN A 11 -9.73 32.66 22.35
N SER A 12 -10.40 31.96 23.25
CA SER A 12 -9.74 31.01 24.17
C SER A 12 -9.79 29.59 23.60
N SER A 13 -8.88 29.30 22.67
CA SER A 13 -8.53 27.94 22.28
C SER A 13 -8.16 27.10 23.51
N PRO A 14 -8.73 25.90 23.73
CA PRO A 14 -8.29 25.04 24.80
C PRO A 14 -6.94 24.43 24.43
N LEU A 15 -5.92 24.70 25.24
CA LEU A 15 -4.70 23.90 25.41
C LEU A 15 -4.06 23.37 24.10
N SER A 16 -3.41 24.27 23.36
CA SER A 16 -2.38 23.84 22.41
C SER A 16 -1.18 23.32 23.20
N VAL A 17 -1.10 22.01 23.41
CA VAL A 17 0.14 21.36 23.82
C VAL A 17 1.17 21.69 22.73
N ASN A 18 2.19 22.45 23.11
CA ASN A 18 3.24 22.94 22.24
C ASN A 18 4.18 21.77 21.88
N TYR A 19 3.69 20.81 21.08
CA TYR A 19 4.54 19.80 20.47
C TYR A 19 5.50 20.52 19.53
N GLY A 20 6.81 20.34 19.77
CA GLY A 20 7.86 21.06 19.08
C GLY A 20 7.71 20.99 17.56
N ASN A 21 7.49 22.15 16.93
CA ASN A 21 7.41 22.31 15.46
C ASN A 21 8.59 21.67 14.69
N GLY A 22 9.73 21.42 15.35
CA GLY A 22 10.89 20.74 14.77
C GLY A 22 10.68 19.24 14.54
N GLU A 23 10.03 18.53 15.46
CA GLU A 23 9.88 17.07 15.41
C GLU A 23 8.89 16.65 14.31
N MET A 24 7.77 17.39 14.18
CA MET A 24 6.81 17.17 13.09
C MET A 24 7.39 17.44 11.70
N ARG A 25 8.29 18.42 11.57
CA ARG A 25 8.96 18.72 10.30
C ARG A 25 9.88 17.58 9.87
N ASN A 26 10.55 16.95 10.83
CA ASN A 26 11.46 15.83 10.58
C ASN A 26 10.70 14.57 10.14
N VAL A 27 9.60 14.21 10.80
CA VAL A 27 8.76 13.05 10.42
C VAL A 27 8.17 13.22 9.02
N ASN A 28 7.65 14.41 8.69
CA ASN A 28 7.09 14.71 7.37
C ASN A 28 8.16 14.61 6.25
N ASN A 29 9.38 15.09 6.53
CA ASN A 29 10.51 14.99 5.59
C ASN A 29 10.97 13.54 5.41
N CYS A 30 11.02 12.75 6.48
CA CYS A 30 11.36 11.33 6.43
C CYS A 30 10.34 10.54 5.62
N LEU A 31 9.04 10.76 5.85
CA LEU A 31 7.99 10.10 5.11
C LEU A 31 8.02 10.47 3.61
N LYS A 32 8.25 11.75 3.29
CA LYS A 32 8.44 12.20 1.90
C LYS A 32 9.64 11.50 1.26
N ALA A 33 10.75 11.37 1.99
CA ALA A 33 11.94 10.68 1.50
C ALA A 33 11.67 9.19 1.27
N LEU A 34 10.96 8.51 2.16
CA LEU A 34 10.58 7.10 2.01
C LEU A 34 9.65 6.89 0.81
N MET A 35 8.59 7.70 0.69
CA MET A 35 7.66 7.63 -0.45
C MET A 35 8.34 7.93 -1.78
N TRP A 36 9.36 8.81 -1.76
CA TRP A 36 10.19 9.12 -2.91
C TRP A 36 11.13 7.96 -3.27
N LEU A 37 11.88 7.43 -2.30
CA LEU A 37 12.86 6.35 -2.48
C LEU A 37 12.19 5.10 -3.06
N HIS A 38 10.97 4.81 -2.59
CA HIS A 38 10.18 3.69 -3.07
C HIS A 38 9.47 3.99 -4.40
N GLY A 39 9.29 5.26 -4.79
CA GLY A 39 8.62 5.61 -6.05
C GLY A 39 7.09 5.54 -6.01
N VAL A 40 6.51 5.65 -4.82
CA VAL A 40 5.04 5.68 -4.63
C VAL A 40 4.44 6.99 -5.19
N VAL A 41 5.21 8.09 -5.17
CA VAL A 41 4.80 9.40 -5.67
C VAL A 41 5.36 9.65 -7.07
N THR A 42 4.48 10.07 -7.98
CA THR A 42 4.82 10.37 -9.37
C THR A 42 5.24 11.83 -9.54
N TRP A 43 6.46 12.04 -10.02
CA TRP A 43 7.00 13.37 -10.30
C TRP A 43 6.76 13.76 -11.75
N PRO A 44 6.17 14.93 -12.04
CA PRO A 44 6.06 15.40 -13.41
C PRO A 44 7.45 15.66 -13.97
N LEU A 45 7.74 15.15 -15.16
CA LEU A 45 8.98 15.52 -15.85
C LEU A 45 8.79 16.94 -16.39
N SER A 46 9.51 17.90 -15.81
CA SER A 46 9.55 19.28 -16.31
C SER A 46 10.12 19.29 -17.73
N THR A 47 9.22 19.34 -18.71
CA THR A 47 9.51 19.43 -20.15
C THR A 47 9.57 20.89 -20.65
N GLY A 48 9.81 21.86 -19.75
CA GLY A 48 9.93 23.27 -20.12
C GLY A 48 11.00 23.50 -21.19
N THR A 49 10.64 24.19 -22.26
CA THR A 49 11.57 24.67 -23.29
C THR A 49 12.71 25.45 -22.63
N ILE A 50 13.92 25.28 -23.19
CA ILE A 50 15.14 25.95 -22.77
C ILE A 50 14.93 27.46 -22.99
N SER A 51 14.58 28.16 -21.92
CA SER A 51 14.50 29.62 -21.88
C SER A 51 15.49 30.06 -20.82
N ALA A 52 16.58 30.66 -21.28
CA ALA A 52 17.72 31.08 -20.48
C ALA A 52 17.33 32.17 -19.46
N MET A 53 17.23 31.78 -18.19
CA MET A 53 17.43 32.68 -17.05
C MET A 53 17.93 31.83 -15.88
N PHE A 54 19.26 31.85 -15.72
CA PHE A 54 20.07 30.95 -14.90
C PHE A 54 20.08 31.37 -13.42
N ASP A 55 19.66 30.46 -12.53
CA ASP A 55 20.55 29.73 -11.60
C ASP A 55 19.70 28.90 -10.61
N ASP A 56 18.64 29.49 -10.06
CA ASP A 56 17.81 28.82 -9.04
C ASP A 56 16.74 27.90 -9.67
N HIS A 57 16.27 28.26 -10.87
CA HIS A 57 15.32 27.45 -11.64
C HIS A 57 15.92 26.13 -12.15
N ASP A 58 17.21 26.13 -12.50
CA ASP A 58 17.90 24.94 -12.99
C ASP A 58 18.15 23.94 -11.87
N LYS A 59 18.49 24.41 -10.67
CA LYS A 59 18.67 23.54 -9.49
C LYS A 59 17.37 22.83 -9.11
N LYS A 60 16.24 23.55 -9.12
CA LYS A 60 14.92 22.97 -8.85
C LYS A 60 14.52 21.94 -9.91
N ARG A 61 14.74 22.26 -11.18
CA ARG A 61 14.43 21.38 -12.32
C ARG A 61 15.28 20.11 -12.32
N TRP A 62 16.58 20.23 -12.01
CA TRP A 62 17.48 19.09 -11.85
C TRP A 62 17.05 18.17 -10.72
N LYS A 63 16.66 18.74 -9.58
CA LYS A 63 16.13 17.96 -8.46
C LYS A 63 14.89 17.18 -8.85
N GLU A 64 13.93 17.80 -9.54
CA GLU A 64 12.71 17.13 -10.02
C GLU A 64 13.01 15.98 -11.00
N ARG A 65 13.97 16.17 -11.91
CA ARG A 65 14.41 15.12 -12.85
C ARG A 65 15.10 13.97 -12.13
N LEU A 66 16.02 14.27 -11.22
CA LEU A 66 16.72 13.25 -10.43
C LEU A 66 15.71 12.44 -9.60
N THR A 67 14.74 13.10 -8.98
CA THR A 67 13.71 12.42 -8.18
C THR A 67 12.82 11.52 -9.03
N PHE A 68 12.48 11.95 -10.24
CA PHE A 68 11.70 11.14 -11.18
C PHE A 68 12.49 9.90 -11.63
N ILE A 69 13.74 10.10 -12.08
CA ILE A 69 14.60 9.03 -12.59
C ILE A 69 14.90 8.02 -11.49
N SER A 70 15.17 8.46 -10.26
CA SER A 70 15.43 7.56 -9.13
C SER A 70 14.21 6.70 -8.80
N SER A 71 13.00 7.28 -8.77
CA SER A 71 11.76 6.53 -8.53
C SER A 71 11.48 5.55 -9.68
N LEU A 72 11.72 5.94 -10.93
CA LEU A 72 11.56 5.05 -12.09
C LEU A 72 12.55 3.87 -12.03
N ILE A 73 13.83 4.15 -11.79
CA ILE A 73 14.86 3.11 -11.67
C ILE A 73 14.51 2.16 -10.52
N SER A 74 14.14 2.68 -9.36
CA SER A 74 13.74 1.88 -8.20
C SER A 74 12.59 0.93 -8.55
N LEU A 75 11.51 1.44 -9.15
CA LEU A 75 10.35 0.62 -9.57
C LEU A 75 10.72 -0.42 -10.63
N VAL A 76 11.53 -0.06 -11.63
CA VAL A 76 11.96 -0.98 -12.69
C VAL A 76 12.86 -2.08 -12.13
N VAL A 77 13.82 -1.74 -11.27
CA VAL A 77 14.72 -2.71 -10.63
C VAL A 77 13.95 -3.65 -9.72
N LEU A 78 13.05 -3.14 -8.88
CA LEU A 78 12.20 -3.96 -8.01
C LEU A 78 11.30 -4.90 -8.82
N THR A 79 10.66 -4.38 -9.87
CA THR A 79 9.78 -5.17 -10.75
C THR A 79 10.57 -6.25 -11.48
N PHE A 80 11.72 -5.90 -12.04
CA PHE A 80 12.58 -6.82 -12.77
C PHE A 80 13.14 -7.90 -11.84
N ALA A 81 13.70 -7.52 -10.69
CA ALA A 81 14.22 -8.47 -9.71
C ALA A 81 13.14 -9.45 -9.23
N SER A 82 11.93 -8.96 -8.94
CA SER A 82 10.82 -9.81 -8.51
C SER A 82 10.31 -10.73 -9.63
N THR A 83 10.31 -10.26 -10.87
CA THR A 83 9.94 -11.08 -12.03
C THR A 83 10.99 -12.15 -12.32
N VAL A 84 12.29 -11.82 -12.21
CA VAL A 84 13.38 -12.79 -12.34
C VAL A 84 13.31 -13.84 -11.23
N ALA A 85 13.06 -13.43 -9.99
CA ALA A 85 12.85 -14.36 -8.88
C ALA A 85 11.66 -15.30 -9.14
N LEU A 86 10.54 -14.77 -9.63
CA LEU A 86 9.39 -15.59 -10.04
C LEU A 86 9.75 -16.54 -11.19
N LEU A 87 10.46 -16.09 -12.22
CA LEU A 87 10.82 -16.93 -13.37
C LEU A 87 11.78 -18.05 -12.97
N LEU A 88 12.76 -17.75 -12.10
CA LEU A 88 13.63 -18.76 -11.51
C LEU A 88 12.82 -19.75 -10.67
N TYR A 89 11.86 -19.25 -9.88
CA TYR A 89 10.95 -20.13 -9.13
C TYR A 89 10.11 -21.01 -10.05
N LEU A 90 9.54 -20.47 -11.12
CA LEU A 90 8.78 -21.25 -12.09
C LEU A 90 9.68 -22.28 -12.78
N TYR A 91 10.85 -21.87 -13.25
CA TYR A 91 11.83 -22.76 -13.86
C TYR A 91 12.19 -23.92 -12.94
N CYS A 92 12.34 -23.64 -11.64
CA CYS A 92 12.67 -24.67 -10.69
C CYS A 92 11.43 -25.57 -10.37
N TYR A 93 10.31 -24.98 -10.00
CA TYR A 93 9.23 -25.70 -9.33
C TYR A 93 8.04 -26.08 -10.21
N PHE A 94 8.02 -25.65 -11.47
CA PHE A 94 6.89 -25.93 -12.37
C PHE A 94 6.80 -27.44 -12.70
N GLY A 95 5.58 -27.98 -12.58
CA GLY A 95 5.29 -29.39 -12.87
C GLY A 95 5.62 -30.39 -11.76
N LYS A 96 6.14 -29.93 -10.60
CA LYS A 96 6.45 -30.79 -9.46
C LYS A 96 5.27 -30.86 -8.48
N ILE A 97 4.66 -32.03 -8.35
CA ILE A 97 3.51 -32.28 -7.46
C ILE A 97 3.88 -32.00 -6.00
N ASP A 98 5.09 -32.40 -5.59
CA ASP A 98 5.63 -32.23 -4.22
C ASP A 98 5.68 -30.75 -3.76
N HIS A 99 5.61 -29.79 -4.68
CA HIS A 99 5.64 -28.36 -4.38
C HIS A 99 4.39 -27.60 -4.83
N PHE A 100 3.33 -28.30 -5.22
CA PHE A 100 2.11 -27.69 -5.75
C PHE A 100 1.54 -26.61 -4.84
N LEU A 101 1.64 -26.76 -3.52
CA LEU A 101 1.00 -25.81 -2.59
C LEU A 101 1.87 -24.63 -2.24
N ARG A 102 3.17 -24.85 -2.14
CA ARG A 102 4.14 -23.76 -2.09
C ARG A 102 3.98 -22.90 -3.34
N PHE A 103 3.79 -23.56 -4.48
CA PHE A 103 3.49 -22.91 -5.74
C PHE A 103 2.18 -22.13 -5.68
N VAL A 104 1.04 -22.74 -5.35
CA VAL A 104 -0.25 -22.05 -5.32
C VAL A 104 -0.24 -20.91 -4.29
N SER A 105 0.27 -21.13 -3.08
CA SER A 105 0.37 -20.11 -2.03
C SER A 105 1.23 -18.92 -2.49
N TYR A 106 2.37 -19.19 -3.12
CA TYR A 106 3.23 -18.13 -3.67
C TYR A 106 2.58 -17.41 -4.85
N GLN A 107 1.88 -18.12 -5.74
CA GLN A 107 1.15 -17.53 -6.86
C GLN A 107 -0.06 -16.71 -6.43
N CYS A 108 -0.59 -16.91 -5.22
CA CYS A 108 -1.63 -16.03 -4.64
C CYS A 108 -1.00 -14.77 -4.00
N TYR A 109 0.17 -14.94 -3.40
CA TYR A 109 0.90 -13.89 -2.69
C TYR A 109 1.58 -12.89 -3.64
N TRP A 110 2.33 -13.38 -4.61
CA TRP A 110 3.18 -12.57 -5.49
C TRP A 110 2.40 -11.55 -6.35
N PRO A 111 1.29 -11.92 -7.03
CA PRO A 111 0.53 -10.94 -7.82
C PRO A 111 -0.04 -9.82 -6.96
N SER A 112 -0.45 -10.13 -5.72
CA SER A 112 -0.98 -9.16 -4.78
C SER A 112 0.08 -8.13 -4.40
N LEU A 113 1.30 -8.57 -4.10
CA LEU A 113 2.44 -7.68 -3.88
C LEU A 113 2.78 -6.82 -5.11
N MET A 114 2.90 -7.47 -6.27
CA MET A 114 3.30 -6.82 -7.53
C MET A 114 2.28 -5.83 -8.05
N SER A 115 1.00 -6.02 -7.73
CA SER A 115 -0.06 -5.10 -8.15
C SER A 115 0.22 -3.65 -7.74
N ALA A 116 0.78 -3.42 -6.54
CA ALA A 116 1.14 -2.09 -6.07
C ALA A 116 2.25 -1.47 -6.94
N LEU A 117 3.30 -2.23 -7.24
CA LEU A 117 4.41 -1.80 -8.11
C LEU A 117 3.91 -1.47 -9.51
N ILE A 118 3.07 -2.34 -10.07
CA ILE A 118 2.48 -2.17 -11.42
C ILE A 118 1.59 -0.93 -11.45
N ILE A 119 0.77 -0.67 -10.44
CA ILE A 119 -0.06 0.54 -10.35
C ILE A 119 0.81 1.80 -10.33
N CYS A 120 1.86 1.82 -9.49
CA CYS A 120 2.79 2.96 -9.41
C CYS A 120 3.55 3.18 -10.71
N LEU A 121 4.05 2.11 -11.34
CA LEU A 121 4.75 2.17 -12.62
C LEU A 121 3.81 2.65 -13.75
N ALA A 122 2.58 2.12 -13.80
CA ALA A 122 1.57 2.54 -14.77
C ALA A 122 1.17 4.02 -14.58
N ALA A 123 1.06 4.48 -13.33
CA ALA A 123 0.82 5.88 -13.02
C ALA A 123 1.96 6.77 -13.53
N LEU A 124 3.21 6.34 -13.31
CA LEU A 124 4.41 7.06 -13.73
C LEU A 124 4.49 7.15 -15.26
N ILE A 125 4.32 6.03 -15.98
CA ILE A 125 4.34 6.00 -17.46
C ILE A 125 3.20 6.85 -18.02
N LYS A 126 1.99 6.73 -17.49
CA LYS A 126 0.83 7.51 -17.97
C LYS A 126 1.02 9.01 -17.79
N ASN A 127 1.63 9.45 -16.69
CA ASN A 127 1.95 10.87 -16.48
C ASN A 127 2.91 11.43 -17.54
N GLN A 128 3.74 10.59 -18.16
CA GLN A 128 4.65 11.00 -19.24
C GLN A 128 3.96 11.00 -20.60
N VAL A 129 3.20 9.93 -20.90
CA VAL A 129 2.57 9.75 -22.23
C VAL A 129 1.32 10.62 -22.39
N GLY A 130 0.62 10.93 -21.30
CA GLY A 130 -0.71 11.52 -21.31
C GLY A 130 -0.76 13.02 -21.04
N LYS A 131 -0.17 13.89 -21.88
CA LYS A 131 -0.56 15.31 -21.88
C LYS A 131 -1.96 15.55 -22.50
N ARG A 132 -2.47 14.62 -23.32
CA ARG A 132 -3.69 14.80 -24.14
C ARG A 132 -4.97 14.16 -23.59
N ARG A 133 -4.90 13.25 -22.60
CA ARG A 133 -6.10 12.63 -22.00
C ARG A 133 -6.03 12.72 -20.49
N ASN A 134 -6.99 13.44 -19.91
CA ASN A 134 -7.14 13.71 -18.49
C ASN A 134 -7.60 12.44 -17.75
N ILE A 135 -6.79 11.37 -17.78
CA ILE A 135 -7.10 10.12 -17.08
C ILE A 135 -7.08 10.44 -15.59
N SER A 136 -8.25 10.39 -14.94
CA SER A 136 -8.45 11.05 -13.65
C SER A 136 -7.64 10.42 -12.52
N TRP A 137 -7.51 9.10 -12.49
CA TRP A 137 -6.97 8.38 -11.33
C TRP A 137 -5.48 8.61 -11.09
N VAL A 138 -4.69 8.86 -12.14
CA VAL A 138 -3.24 9.05 -12.01
C VAL A 138 -2.89 10.29 -11.16
N LYS A 139 -3.81 11.25 -11.06
CA LYS A 139 -3.65 12.47 -10.25
C LYS A 139 -3.51 12.19 -8.75
N VAL A 140 -4.02 11.06 -8.26
CA VAL A 140 -3.88 10.62 -6.86
C VAL A 140 -2.40 10.50 -6.50
N PHE A 141 -1.57 9.97 -7.40
CA PHE A 141 -0.13 9.80 -7.18
C PHE A 141 0.68 11.06 -7.46
N SER A 142 0.05 12.18 -7.81
CA SER A 142 0.78 13.38 -8.18
C SER A 142 1.44 14.05 -6.97
N VAL A 143 2.61 14.65 -7.18
CA VAL A 143 3.31 15.46 -6.15
C VAL A 143 2.41 16.53 -5.57
N LYS A 144 1.54 17.16 -6.38
CA LYS A 144 0.60 18.19 -5.91
C LYS A 144 -0.41 17.61 -4.92
N CYS A 145 -0.96 16.45 -5.22
CA CYS A 145 -1.88 15.75 -4.31
C CYS A 145 -1.15 15.34 -3.02
N CYS A 146 0.03 14.72 -3.14
CA CYS A 146 0.83 14.35 -1.96
C CYS A 146 1.23 15.56 -1.11
N ALA A 147 1.65 16.67 -1.72
CA ALA A 147 1.96 17.90 -0.99
C ALA A 147 0.74 18.46 -0.27
N ARG A 148 -0.45 18.43 -0.90
CA ARG A 148 -1.70 18.84 -0.27
C ARG A 148 -2.04 17.96 0.93
N ILE A 149 -1.99 16.63 0.76
CA ILE A 149 -2.18 15.65 1.84
C ILE A 149 -1.24 15.97 3.00
N MET A 150 0.07 16.07 2.73
CA MET A 150 1.08 16.36 3.75
C MET A 150 0.92 17.73 4.41
N SER A 151 0.36 18.72 3.71
CA SER A 151 0.06 20.03 4.28
C SER A 151 -1.20 20.03 5.16
N SER A 152 -2.16 19.15 4.88
CA SER A 152 -3.35 18.99 5.74
C SER A 152 -2.98 18.47 7.13
N PHE A 153 -1.86 17.76 7.26
CA PHE A 153 -1.32 17.28 8.53
C PHE A 153 -0.42 18.28 9.27
N THR A 154 -0.12 19.44 8.69
CA THR A 154 0.63 20.49 9.43
C THR A 154 -0.29 21.28 10.36
N PRO A 155 0.15 21.63 11.58
CA PRO A 155 -0.69 22.15 12.66
C PRO A 155 -1.35 23.51 12.40
N LYS A 156 -1.00 24.20 11.31
CA LYS A 156 -1.52 25.54 11.01
C LYS A 156 -2.98 25.57 10.54
N THR A 157 -3.57 24.45 10.14
CA THR A 157 -4.89 24.44 9.46
C THR A 157 -5.99 23.66 10.19
N GLY A 158 -5.88 23.46 11.50
CA GLY A 158 -6.79 22.59 12.26
C GLY A 158 -6.33 21.15 12.21
N THR A 159 -6.46 20.41 13.30
CA THR A 159 -5.63 19.22 13.55
C THR A 159 -6.39 17.92 13.30
N ILE A 160 -5.88 17.09 12.38
CA ILE A 160 -6.01 15.64 12.55
C ILE A 160 -5.08 15.28 13.70
N PRO A 161 -5.51 14.51 14.71
CA PRO A 161 -4.62 14.10 15.80
C PRO A 161 -3.49 13.24 15.23
N LEU A 162 -2.32 13.86 15.04
CA LEU A 162 -1.05 13.22 14.67
C LEU A 162 -0.77 11.89 15.37
N PRO A 163 -1.09 11.67 16.67
CA PRO A 163 -0.84 10.37 17.31
C PRO A 163 -1.54 9.20 16.62
N LYS A 164 -2.69 9.40 15.97
CA LYS A 164 -3.34 8.33 15.20
C LYS A 164 -2.52 7.98 13.95
N CYS A 165 -2.11 8.99 13.17
CA CYS A 165 -1.34 8.77 11.93
C CYS A 165 0.05 8.17 12.17
N SER A 166 0.71 8.52 13.28
CA SER A 166 2.00 7.93 13.66
C SER A 166 1.86 6.51 14.21
N ALA A 167 0.80 6.22 15.00
CA ALA A 167 0.52 4.85 15.45
C ALA A 167 0.25 3.90 14.27
N PHE A 168 -0.51 4.34 13.27
CA PHE A 168 -0.71 3.55 12.05
C PHE A 168 0.59 3.39 11.25
N LEU A 169 1.45 4.41 11.16
CA LEU A 169 2.76 4.26 10.53
C LEU A 169 3.58 3.13 11.17
N ILE A 170 3.57 3.04 12.51
CA ILE A 170 4.24 1.94 13.24
C ILE A 170 3.65 0.59 12.81
N LEU A 171 2.33 0.47 12.69
CA LEU A 171 1.69 -0.75 12.21
C LEU A 171 2.17 -1.15 10.80
N TYR A 172 2.19 -0.20 9.85
CA TYR A 172 2.65 -0.45 8.49
C TYR A 172 4.16 -0.74 8.40
N LEU A 173 4.98 -0.35 9.39
CA LEU A 173 6.39 -0.73 9.44
C LEU A 173 6.61 -2.06 10.18
N LEU A 174 5.83 -2.32 11.23
CA LEU A 174 5.96 -3.52 12.06
C LEU A 174 5.59 -4.79 11.30
N VAL A 175 4.45 -4.78 10.57
CA VAL A 175 3.97 -5.97 9.86
C VAL A 175 4.97 -6.53 8.83
N PRO A 176 5.52 -5.73 7.88
CA PRO A 176 6.54 -6.23 6.96
C PRO A 176 7.87 -6.54 7.67
N THR A 177 8.17 -5.90 8.82
CA THR A 177 9.36 -6.25 9.62
C THR A 177 9.24 -7.64 10.24
N VAL A 178 8.08 -7.96 10.83
CA VAL A 178 7.80 -9.32 11.34
C VAL A 178 7.86 -10.34 10.19
N HIS A 179 7.28 -10.01 9.03
CA HIS A 179 7.36 -10.87 7.85
C HIS A 179 8.81 -11.13 7.43
N SER A 180 9.62 -10.07 7.37
CA SER A 180 11.03 -10.14 6.98
C SER A 180 11.85 -10.93 8.01
N ALA A 181 11.59 -10.75 9.31
CA ALA A 181 12.24 -11.49 10.37
C ALA A 181 11.92 -12.98 10.28
N LEU A 182 10.64 -13.35 10.14
CA LEU A 182 10.23 -14.75 9.97
C LEU A 182 10.86 -15.37 8.72
N LYS A 183 10.94 -14.60 7.64
CA LYS A 183 11.56 -15.06 6.39
C LYS A 183 13.06 -15.25 6.50
N LEU A 184 13.74 -14.32 7.17
CA LEU A 184 15.16 -14.42 7.43
C LEU A 184 15.47 -15.59 8.36
N THR A 185 14.68 -15.78 9.43
CA THR A 185 14.81 -16.94 10.32
C THR A 185 14.64 -18.23 9.53
N PHE A 186 13.60 -18.33 8.70
CA PHE A 186 13.39 -19.49 7.82
C PHE A 186 14.57 -19.73 6.88
N PHE A 187 15.15 -18.67 6.32
CA PHE A 187 16.32 -18.77 5.46
C PHE A 187 17.57 -19.25 6.21
N ILE A 188 17.79 -18.77 7.44
CA ILE A 188 18.93 -19.16 8.27
C ILE A 188 18.82 -20.61 8.76
N THR A 189 17.60 -21.10 8.99
CA THR A 189 17.36 -22.50 9.40
C THR A 189 17.53 -23.50 8.25
N LEU A 190 17.54 -23.05 7.00
CA LEU A 190 17.84 -23.93 5.85
C LEU A 190 19.30 -24.37 5.90
N GLU A 191 19.56 -25.60 5.45
CA GLU A 191 20.91 -26.11 5.25
C GLU A 191 21.75 -25.18 4.35
N THR A 192 23.04 -25.07 4.64
CA THR A 192 23.96 -24.17 3.92
C THR A 192 24.09 -24.51 2.44
N GLU A 193 23.90 -25.77 2.08
CA GLU A 193 23.89 -26.25 0.68
C GLU A 193 22.67 -25.73 -0.11
N CYS A 194 21.64 -25.28 0.60
CA CYS A 194 20.39 -24.75 0.04
C CYS A 194 20.44 -23.23 -0.14
N GLN A 195 21.40 -22.55 0.49
CA GLN A 195 21.59 -21.10 0.43
C GLN A 195 22.31 -20.69 -0.87
N ASN A 196 21.67 -20.96 -2.01
CA ASN A 196 22.20 -20.59 -3.31
C ASN A 196 21.90 -19.13 -3.67
N CYS A 197 22.66 -18.57 -4.61
CA CYS A 197 22.48 -17.18 -5.08
C CYS A 197 21.02 -16.83 -5.47
N PRO A 198 20.24 -17.70 -6.14
CA PRO A 198 18.82 -17.45 -6.42
C PRO A 198 17.95 -17.28 -5.17
N GLU A 199 18.20 -18.04 -4.10
CA GLU A 199 17.45 -17.92 -2.84
C GLU A 199 17.76 -16.60 -2.13
N TYR A 200 19.01 -16.13 -2.15
CA TYR A 200 19.36 -14.79 -1.68
C TYR A 200 18.65 -13.70 -2.47
N LEU A 201 18.65 -13.79 -3.80
CA LEU A 201 17.98 -12.83 -4.68
C LEU A 201 16.47 -12.80 -4.39
N TRP A 202 15.87 -13.98 -4.20
CA TRP A 202 14.48 -14.10 -3.81
C TRP A 202 14.24 -13.42 -2.46
N LEU A 203 14.97 -13.79 -1.41
CA LEU A 203 14.79 -13.25 -0.07
C LEU A 203 14.83 -11.72 -0.08
N ILE A 204 15.85 -11.14 -0.72
CA ILE A 204 16.02 -9.69 -0.82
C ILE A 204 14.87 -9.06 -1.61
N SER A 205 14.48 -9.67 -2.74
CA SER A 205 13.37 -9.18 -3.56
C SER A 205 12.05 -9.20 -2.77
N GLU A 206 11.73 -10.31 -2.11
CA GLU A 206 10.47 -10.47 -1.37
C GLU A 206 10.38 -9.49 -0.21
N ILE A 207 11.44 -9.34 0.58
CA ILE A 207 11.51 -8.35 1.66
C ILE A 207 11.29 -6.94 1.10
N SER A 208 12.00 -6.59 0.03
CA SER A 208 11.93 -5.24 -0.56
C SER A 208 10.53 -4.92 -1.10
N VAL A 209 9.90 -5.88 -1.77
CA VAL A 209 8.54 -5.72 -2.30
C VAL A 209 7.50 -5.70 -1.17
N ALA A 210 7.68 -6.46 -0.10
CA ALA A 210 6.79 -6.42 1.07
C ALA A 210 6.80 -5.03 1.75
N TYR A 211 7.98 -4.44 1.94
CA TYR A 211 8.08 -3.06 2.44
C TYR A 211 7.46 -2.05 1.47
N PHE A 212 7.69 -2.19 0.16
CA PHE A 212 7.06 -1.33 -0.83
C PHE A 212 5.52 -1.42 -0.76
N PHE A 213 4.98 -2.63 -0.71
CA PHE A 213 3.54 -2.89 -0.61
C PHE A 213 2.96 -2.25 0.65
N SER A 214 3.64 -2.36 1.78
CA SER A 214 3.20 -1.74 3.03
C SER A 214 3.20 -0.21 2.95
N MET A 215 4.25 0.40 2.38
CA MET A 215 4.33 1.84 2.16
C MET A 215 3.23 2.34 1.20
N PHE A 216 2.89 1.54 0.19
CA PHE A 216 1.76 1.82 -0.71
C PHE A 216 0.43 1.79 0.04
N CYS A 217 0.19 0.78 0.90
CA CYS A 217 -1.00 0.73 1.75
C CYS A 217 -1.08 1.94 2.68
N TYR A 218 0.03 2.33 3.30
CA TYR A 218 0.08 3.53 4.14
C TYR A 218 -0.21 4.81 3.35
N PHE A 219 0.27 4.93 2.11
CA PHE A 219 -0.08 6.05 1.24
C PHE A 219 -1.59 6.12 0.98
N LEU A 220 -2.22 4.98 0.67
CA LEU A 220 -3.67 4.91 0.48
C LEU A 220 -4.44 5.28 1.74
N TYR A 221 -3.97 4.81 2.91
CA TYR A 221 -4.51 5.22 4.21
C TYR A 221 -4.47 6.75 4.39
N LEU A 222 -3.33 7.40 4.08
CA LEU A 222 -3.23 8.86 4.18
C LEU A 222 -4.17 9.60 3.21
N ASN A 223 -4.34 9.09 1.99
CA ASN A 223 -5.29 9.66 1.03
C ASN A 223 -6.73 9.57 1.55
N ARG A 224 -7.09 8.44 2.16
CA ARG A 224 -8.40 8.23 2.77
C ARG A 224 -8.65 9.23 3.89
N ILE A 225 -7.74 9.33 4.87
CA ILE A 225 -7.87 10.27 5.99
C ILE A 225 -7.96 11.72 5.50
N HIS A 226 -7.21 12.06 4.45
CA HIS A 226 -7.32 13.37 3.81
C HIS A 226 -8.73 13.61 3.23
N LEU A 227 -9.30 12.63 2.50
CA LEU A 227 -10.66 12.74 1.95
C LEU A 227 -11.74 12.85 3.02
N GLU A 228 -11.65 12.11 4.12
CA GLU A 228 -12.59 12.21 5.24
C GLU A 228 -12.64 13.65 5.78
N ARG A 229 -11.47 14.28 5.91
CA ARG A 229 -11.38 15.66 6.34
C ARG A 229 -11.88 16.66 5.31
N GLU A 230 -11.52 16.50 4.04
CA GLU A 230 -12.04 17.37 2.97
C GLU A 230 -13.57 17.29 2.89
N SER A 231 -14.15 16.14 3.20
CA SER A 231 -15.61 15.97 3.34
C SER A 231 -16.18 16.85 4.45
N GLU A 232 -15.60 16.81 5.65
CA GLU A 232 -16.03 17.65 6.78
C GLU A 232 -15.89 19.15 6.47
N ILE A 233 -14.79 19.55 5.82
CA ILE A 233 -14.54 20.94 5.43
C ILE A 233 -15.55 21.39 4.37
N ALA A 234 -15.78 20.58 3.34
CA ALA A 234 -16.75 20.87 2.29
C ALA A 234 -18.16 21.00 2.86
N SER A 235 -18.51 20.13 3.81
CA SER A 235 -19.81 20.18 4.48
C SER A 235 -19.99 21.48 5.28
N LYS A 236 -19.00 21.85 6.10
CA LYS A 236 -19.00 23.14 6.83
C LYS A 236 -19.03 24.35 5.91
N PHE A 237 -18.32 24.29 4.77
CA PHE A 237 -18.33 25.36 3.77
C PHE A 237 -19.75 25.56 3.21
N ILE A 238 -20.43 24.47 2.86
CA ILE A 238 -21.82 24.50 2.36
C ILE A 238 -22.76 25.06 3.42
N GLN A 239 -22.59 24.70 4.70
CA GLN A 239 -23.37 25.28 5.82
C GLN A 239 -23.20 26.79 5.94
N GLN A 240 -22.00 27.31 5.66
CA GLN A 240 -21.70 28.74 5.83
C GLN A 240 -22.13 29.59 4.63
N HIS A 241 -22.21 29.01 3.43
CA HIS A 241 -22.50 29.72 2.18
C HIS A 241 -23.86 29.31 1.60
N VAL A 242 -24.83 29.03 2.48
CA VAL A 242 -26.20 28.72 2.06
C VAL A 242 -26.77 29.91 1.29
N GLY A 243 -27.05 29.72 0.01
CA GLY A 243 -27.50 30.76 -0.92
C GLY A 243 -26.54 31.01 -2.10
N GLU A 244 -25.25 30.68 -1.94
CA GLU A 244 -24.23 30.81 -2.99
C GLU A 244 -24.07 29.47 -3.74
N PHE A 245 -25.07 29.16 -4.58
CA PHE A 245 -25.21 27.86 -5.21
C PHE A 245 -24.03 27.46 -6.10
N ASP A 246 -23.47 28.41 -6.86
CA ASP A 246 -22.36 28.14 -7.79
C ASP A 246 -21.07 27.76 -7.04
N GLU A 247 -20.77 28.42 -5.92
CA GLU A 247 -19.61 28.11 -5.09
C GLU A 247 -19.77 26.75 -4.40
N CYS A 248 -20.97 26.46 -3.88
CA CYS A 248 -21.27 25.17 -3.28
C CYS A 248 -21.15 24.02 -4.30
N ILE A 249 -21.67 24.18 -5.53
CA ILE A 249 -21.53 23.18 -6.59
C ILE A 249 -20.06 22.96 -6.95
N SER A 250 -19.29 24.02 -7.07
CA SER A 250 -17.87 23.94 -7.42
C SER A 250 -17.09 23.12 -6.38
N THR A 251 -17.37 23.36 -5.09
CA THR A 251 -16.79 22.62 -3.96
C THR A 251 -17.19 21.15 -3.99
N VAL A 252 -18.49 20.84 -4.12
CA VAL A 252 -19.01 19.46 -4.21
C VAL A 252 -18.39 18.72 -5.39
N THR A 253 -18.32 19.36 -6.56
CA THR A 253 -17.78 18.76 -7.79
C THR A 253 -16.30 18.46 -7.65
N THR A 254 -15.55 19.35 -7.00
CA THR A 254 -14.12 19.15 -6.73
C THR A 254 -13.91 17.98 -5.77
N PHE A 255 -14.67 17.92 -4.68
CA PHE A 255 -14.62 16.81 -3.73
C PHE A 255 -14.99 15.47 -4.37
N PHE A 256 -16.13 15.41 -5.09
CA PHE A 256 -16.59 14.20 -5.78
C PHE A 256 -15.56 13.68 -6.80
N ARG A 257 -14.89 14.60 -7.51
CA ARG A 257 -13.83 14.24 -8.45
C ARG A 257 -12.65 13.57 -7.76
N GLU A 258 -12.23 14.06 -6.60
CA GLU A 258 -11.10 13.49 -5.84
C GLU A 258 -11.48 12.12 -5.23
N TYR A 259 -12.68 12.04 -4.66
CA TYR A 259 -13.31 10.80 -4.22
C TYR A 259 -13.32 9.73 -5.32
N TYR A 260 -13.84 10.07 -6.49
CA TYR A 260 -14.01 9.14 -7.60
C TYR A 260 -12.65 8.65 -8.14
N GLN A 261 -11.64 9.51 -8.15
CA GLN A 261 -10.27 9.15 -8.54
C GLN A 261 -9.66 8.11 -7.63
N LEU A 262 -9.75 8.29 -6.31
CA LEU A 262 -9.23 7.31 -5.35
C LEU A 262 -10.01 6.00 -5.42
N ARG A 263 -11.34 6.06 -5.46
CA ARG A 263 -12.22 4.88 -5.51
C ARG A 263 -11.93 3.98 -6.71
N ASN A 264 -11.70 4.56 -7.89
CA ASN A 264 -11.43 3.81 -9.11
C ASN A 264 -10.15 2.96 -9.06
N ILE A 265 -9.21 3.32 -8.19
CA ILE A 265 -7.99 2.52 -7.97
C ILE A 265 -8.22 1.56 -6.81
N LEU A 266 -8.72 2.09 -5.69
CA LEU A 266 -8.76 1.37 -4.44
C LEU A 266 -9.70 0.17 -4.48
N VAL A 267 -10.90 0.31 -5.05
CA VAL A 267 -11.90 -0.77 -5.04
C VAL A 267 -11.46 -1.96 -5.89
N PRO A 268 -11.07 -1.79 -7.17
CA PRO A 268 -10.60 -2.93 -7.97
C PRO A 268 -9.35 -3.58 -7.38
N TRP A 269 -8.41 -2.77 -6.88
CA TRP A 269 -7.18 -3.27 -6.26
C TRP A 269 -7.46 -4.05 -4.98
N LEU A 270 -8.29 -3.52 -4.08
CA LEU A 270 -8.64 -4.20 -2.83
C LEU A 270 -9.37 -5.51 -3.10
N ASN A 271 -10.32 -5.53 -4.05
CA ASN A 271 -11.03 -6.75 -4.43
C ASN A 271 -10.06 -7.81 -4.95
N PHE A 272 -9.11 -7.41 -5.82
CA PHE A 272 -8.07 -8.30 -6.33
C PHE A 272 -7.21 -8.88 -5.20
N VAL A 273 -6.77 -8.03 -4.27
CA VAL A 273 -5.89 -8.43 -3.17
C VAL A 273 -6.62 -9.33 -2.15
N ILE A 274 -7.85 -9.00 -1.78
CA ILE A 274 -8.66 -9.83 -0.87
C ILE A 274 -8.98 -11.18 -1.52
N PHE A 275 -9.37 -11.19 -2.81
CA PHE A 275 -9.64 -12.42 -3.53
C PHE A 275 -8.41 -13.34 -3.53
N ASN A 276 -7.24 -12.82 -3.89
CA ASN A 276 -6.02 -13.62 -3.91
C ASN A 276 -5.63 -14.13 -2.50
N SER A 277 -5.72 -13.29 -1.47
CA SER A 277 -5.40 -13.69 -0.10
C SER A 277 -6.36 -14.74 0.44
N THR A 278 -7.66 -14.57 0.21
CA THR A 278 -8.68 -15.53 0.65
C THR A 278 -8.50 -16.86 -0.07
N PHE A 279 -8.30 -16.83 -1.40
CA PHE A 279 -8.00 -18.03 -2.18
C PHE A 279 -6.73 -18.73 -1.70
N GLY A 280 -5.64 -17.98 -1.47
CA GLY A 280 -4.38 -18.50 -0.94
C GLY A 280 -4.52 -19.12 0.45
N LEU A 281 -5.26 -18.48 1.35
CA LEU A 281 -5.57 -19.03 2.69
C LEU A 281 -6.43 -20.28 2.60
N THR A 282 -7.46 -20.30 1.74
CA THR A 282 -8.30 -21.49 1.54
C THR A 282 -7.47 -22.67 1.10
N VAL A 283 -6.60 -22.50 0.09
CA VAL A 283 -5.71 -23.57 -0.38
C VAL A 283 -4.76 -24.02 0.74
N PHE A 284 -4.19 -23.07 1.49
CA PHE A 284 -3.29 -23.38 2.62
C PHE A 284 -3.98 -24.19 3.73
N PHE A 285 -5.19 -23.81 4.13
CA PHE A 285 -5.94 -24.51 5.18
C PHE A 285 -6.45 -25.87 4.72
N THR A 286 -6.99 -25.98 3.50
CA THR A 286 -7.44 -27.26 2.93
C THR A 286 -6.29 -28.27 2.89
N TRP A 287 -5.09 -27.82 2.57
CA TRP A 287 -3.92 -28.69 2.57
C TRP A 287 -3.50 -29.16 3.95
N ASN A 288 -3.31 -28.23 4.89
CA ASN A 288 -2.94 -28.60 6.25
C ASN A 288 -3.99 -29.52 6.86
N PHE A 289 -5.27 -29.32 6.56
CA PHE A 289 -6.34 -30.20 7.01
C PHE A 289 -6.24 -31.61 6.40
N ASN A 290 -5.93 -31.73 5.10
CA ASN A 290 -5.77 -33.04 4.45
C ASN A 290 -4.53 -33.79 4.98
N GLU A 291 -3.42 -33.11 5.23
CA GLU A 291 -2.22 -33.70 5.87
C GLU A 291 -2.49 -34.14 7.32
N ILE A 292 -3.24 -33.34 8.10
CA ILE A 292 -3.58 -33.67 9.50
C ILE A 292 -4.63 -34.79 9.60
N VAL A 293 -5.57 -34.89 8.66
CA VAL A 293 -6.67 -35.87 8.66
C VAL A 293 -6.29 -37.20 7.98
N LEU A 294 -5.12 -37.30 7.38
CA LEU A 294 -4.49 -38.58 7.01
C LEU A 294 -3.42 -39.00 8.04
N PRO A 295 -3.78 -39.33 9.30
CA PRO A 295 -2.84 -40.00 10.18
C PRO A 295 -2.66 -41.44 9.67
N SER A 296 -1.45 -41.73 9.17
CA SER A 296 -0.68 -42.95 9.48
C SER A 296 -1.41 -44.30 9.38
N SER A 297 -2.40 -44.45 8.49
CA SER A 297 -3.14 -45.72 8.33
C SER A 297 -3.63 -46.04 6.93
N THR A 298 -3.40 -45.18 5.95
CA THR A 298 -3.45 -45.61 4.54
C THR A 298 -2.05 -45.95 4.11
N THR A 299 -1.83 -47.26 4.03
CA THR A 299 -0.84 -47.97 3.22
C THR A 299 -0.08 -47.00 2.34
N SER A 300 1.21 -46.83 2.62
CA SER A 300 2.17 -46.36 1.64
C SER A 300 1.91 -47.13 0.37
N VAL A 301 1.20 -46.52 -0.59
CA VAL A 301 1.36 -46.91 -1.98
C VAL A 301 2.81 -46.56 -2.23
N PRO A 302 3.71 -47.54 -2.41
CA PRO A 302 5.05 -47.21 -2.82
C PRO A 302 4.87 -46.61 -4.20
N ILE A 303 4.90 -45.28 -4.29
CA ILE A 303 5.27 -44.61 -5.52
C ILE A 303 6.68 -45.15 -5.76
N THR A 304 6.73 -46.19 -6.59
CA THR A 304 7.95 -46.84 -7.04
C THR A 304 8.57 -45.93 -8.09
N ASP A 305 8.82 -44.69 -7.69
CA ASP A 305 9.80 -43.88 -8.39
C ASP A 305 11.14 -44.40 -7.89
N SER A 306 11.74 -45.20 -8.75
CA SER A 306 13.15 -45.53 -8.76
C SER A 306 13.94 -44.23 -8.95
N TYR A 307 13.92 -43.35 -7.94
CA TYR A 307 14.79 -42.21 -7.85
C TYR A 307 16.12 -42.73 -7.35
N VAL A 308 16.92 -43.25 -8.29
CA VAL A 308 18.34 -43.46 -8.07
C VAL A 308 18.90 -42.10 -7.65
N PRO A 309 19.47 -41.94 -6.44
CA PRO A 309 20.19 -40.73 -6.11
C PRO A 309 21.43 -40.74 -7.01
N SER A 310 21.34 -40.09 -8.16
CA SER A 310 22.50 -39.79 -8.97
C SER A 310 23.34 -38.84 -8.14
N HIS A 311 24.28 -39.40 -7.38
CA HIS A 311 25.27 -38.73 -6.55
C HIS A 311 26.24 -37.81 -7.34
N HIS A 312 25.92 -37.55 -8.61
CA HIS A 312 26.61 -36.65 -9.51
C HIS A 312 25.55 -35.86 -10.29
N SER A 313 25.11 -34.73 -9.74
CA SER A 313 24.64 -33.64 -10.60
C SER A 313 25.28 -32.37 -10.11
N GLU A 314 26.08 -31.79 -11.01
CA GLU A 314 26.49 -30.39 -11.11
C GLU A 314 25.64 -29.45 -10.25
N ARG A 315 26.27 -28.45 -9.63
CA ARG A 315 25.60 -27.32 -8.95
C ARG A 315 24.54 -26.70 -9.88
N GLY A 316 23.36 -27.30 -9.93
CA GLY A 316 22.25 -26.82 -10.70
C GLY A 316 21.77 -25.54 -10.05
N VAL A 317 21.28 -24.62 -10.87
CA VAL A 317 20.72 -23.34 -10.41
C VAL A 317 19.57 -23.56 -9.39
N CYS A 318 18.96 -24.75 -9.36
CA CYS A 318 17.86 -25.11 -8.50
C CYS A 318 18.30 -26.09 -7.40
N SER A 319 18.14 -25.71 -6.13
CA SER A 319 18.39 -26.60 -4.99
C SER A 319 17.17 -27.48 -4.71
N TYR A 320 16.98 -28.52 -5.53
CA TYR A 320 15.81 -29.40 -5.41
C TYR A 320 15.89 -30.41 -4.27
N THR A 321 17.10 -30.74 -3.84
CA THR A 321 17.35 -31.84 -2.88
C THR A 321 17.07 -31.43 -1.44
N CYS A 322 17.17 -30.14 -1.13
CA CYS A 322 16.97 -29.62 0.22
C CYS A 322 15.52 -29.54 0.70
N ASP A 323 14.58 -29.47 -0.25
CA ASP A 323 13.23 -28.95 0.02
C ASP A 323 12.23 -30.06 0.42
N ARG A 324 12.64 -31.34 0.38
CA ARG A 324 11.76 -32.49 0.67
C ARG A 324 12.14 -33.25 1.94
N GLU A 325 13.42 -33.51 2.18
CA GLU A 325 13.86 -34.26 3.38
C GLU A 325 13.78 -33.43 4.66
N GLN A 326 14.17 -32.14 4.63
CA GLN A 326 14.04 -31.27 5.82
C GLN A 326 12.59 -30.91 6.17
N PHE A 327 11.72 -30.76 5.17
CA PHE A 327 10.33 -30.34 5.37
C PHE A 327 9.47 -31.38 6.08
N LEU A 328 9.78 -32.67 5.90
CA LEU A 328 9.00 -33.79 6.43
C LEU A 328 9.61 -34.40 7.70
N HIS A 329 10.89 -34.17 8.00
CA HIS A 329 11.55 -34.79 9.15
C HIS A 329 11.80 -33.88 10.35
N GLU A 330 11.79 -32.55 10.19
CA GLU A 330 11.96 -31.62 11.31
C GLU A 330 10.69 -30.83 11.61
N ASP A 331 10.01 -31.21 12.69
CA ASP A 331 8.76 -30.57 13.19
C ASP A 331 8.90 -29.04 13.29
N ASN A 332 10.08 -28.53 13.67
CA ASN A 332 10.33 -27.10 13.85
C ASN A 332 10.32 -26.31 12.54
N THR A 333 10.91 -26.87 11.47
CA THR A 333 11.04 -26.20 10.16
C THR A 333 9.68 -26.13 9.46
N PHE A 334 8.87 -27.17 9.59
CA PHE A 334 7.49 -27.21 9.10
C PHE A 334 6.60 -26.15 9.78
N VAL A 335 6.67 -26.04 11.12
CA VAL A 335 5.91 -25.02 11.88
C VAL A 335 6.33 -23.61 11.47
N LEU A 336 7.64 -23.35 11.35
CA LEU A 336 8.15 -22.04 10.94
C LEU A 336 7.68 -21.67 9.53
N TYR A 337 7.70 -22.61 8.58
CA TYR A 337 7.19 -22.39 7.23
C TYR A 337 5.70 -22.06 7.22
N ASN A 338 4.88 -22.83 7.94
CA ASN A 338 3.46 -22.57 8.06
C ASN A 338 3.17 -21.19 8.65
N LEU A 339 3.94 -20.78 9.66
CA LEU A 339 3.82 -19.46 10.26
C LEU A 339 4.21 -18.35 9.27
N VAL A 340 5.26 -18.55 8.48
CA VAL A 340 5.65 -17.64 7.38
C VAL A 340 4.54 -17.51 6.33
N VAL A 341 3.96 -18.61 5.88
CA VAL A 341 2.88 -18.61 4.89
C VAL A 341 1.61 -17.97 5.43
N LEU A 342 1.22 -18.29 6.66
CA LEU A 342 0.10 -17.66 7.34
C LEU A 342 0.31 -16.15 7.46
N TRP A 343 1.49 -15.73 7.95
CA TRP A 343 1.80 -14.31 8.14
C TRP A 343 1.82 -13.52 6.83
N ARG A 344 2.30 -14.12 5.74
CA ARG A 344 2.23 -13.54 4.39
C ARG A 344 0.81 -13.16 3.99
N HIS A 345 -0.12 -14.11 4.10
CA HIS A 345 -1.52 -13.87 3.72
C HIS A 345 -2.24 -12.95 4.70
N VAL A 346 -1.92 -13.04 5.99
CA VAL A 346 -2.40 -12.11 7.01
C VAL A 346 -1.94 -10.68 6.71
N MET A 347 -0.67 -10.46 6.36
CA MET A 347 -0.15 -9.15 5.96
C MET A 347 -0.92 -8.59 4.75
N ILE A 348 -1.10 -9.40 3.71
CA ILE A 348 -1.79 -8.99 2.48
C ILE A 348 -3.30 -8.75 2.73
N ALA A 349 -3.92 -9.41 3.70
CA ALA A 349 -5.31 -9.13 4.07
C ALA A 349 -5.43 -7.88 4.96
N ILE A 350 -4.63 -7.79 6.02
CA ILE A 350 -4.75 -6.77 7.07
C ILE A 350 -4.36 -5.38 6.57
N LEU A 351 -3.21 -5.23 5.90
CA LEU A 351 -2.72 -3.90 5.52
C LEU A 351 -3.68 -3.19 4.55
N PRO A 352 -4.17 -3.82 3.47
CA PRO A 352 -5.16 -3.21 2.58
C PRO A 352 -6.50 -2.98 3.26
N TYR A 353 -6.91 -3.89 4.16
CA TYR A 353 -8.14 -3.73 4.92
C TYR A 353 -8.14 -2.45 5.75
N TYR A 354 -7.07 -2.18 6.49
CA TYR A 354 -6.93 -0.92 7.26
C TYR A 354 -6.73 0.30 6.35
N ALA A 355 -6.03 0.15 5.23
CA ALA A 355 -5.86 1.23 4.27
C ALA A 355 -7.20 1.68 3.67
N ALA A 356 -8.11 0.73 3.44
CA ALA A 356 -9.41 0.96 2.82
C ALA A 356 -10.59 1.08 3.81
N ASN A 357 -10.40 0.74 5.09
CA ASN A 357 -11.45 0.67 6.11
C ASN A 357 -12.66 -0.19 5.70
N ALA A 358 -12.46 -1.34 5.06
CA ALA A 358 -13.58 -2.20 4.67
C ALA A 358 -14.65 -1.52 3.76
N LEU A 359 -14.24 -0.90 2.64
CA LEU A 359 -15.13 -0.31 1.62
C LEU A 359 -15.84 1.00 2.01
N ASP A 360 -15.48 1.58 3.15
CA ASP A 360 -16.14 2.74 3.76
C ASP A 360 -15.89 4.08 3.06
N ILE A 361 -15.12 4.09 1.96
CA ILE A 361 -15.09 5.25 1.07
C ILE A 361 -16.52 5.62 0.63
N LYS A 362 -17.39 4.64 0.33
CA LYS A 362 -18.80 4.91 0.02
C LYS A 362 -19.55 5.61 1.17
N TYR A 363 -19.20 5.31 2.42
CA TYR A 363 -19.78 5.98 3.57
C TYR A 363 -19.39 7.45 3.60
N VAL A 364 -18.12 7.82 3.35
CA VAL A 364 -17.71 9.24 3.31
C VAL A 364 -18.60 10.05 2.35
N TRP A 365 -18.87 9.54 1.15
CA TRP A 365 -19.79 10.19 0.20
C TRP A 365 -21.25 10.16 0.65
N THR A 366 -21.69 9.08 1.29
CA THR A 366 -23.08 8.92 1.75
C THR A 366 -23.37 9.83 2.94
N ASP A 367 -22.44 9.91 3.89
CA ASP A 367 -22.45 10.78 5.05
C ASP A 367 -22.49 12.25 4.61
N PHE A 368 -21.58 12.64 3.71
CA PHE A 368 -21.61 13.96 3.06
C PHE A 368 -22.98 14.27 2.42
N LYS A 369 -23.52 13.33 1.64
CA LYS A 369 -24.83 13.50 0.99
C LYS A 369 -25.96 13.64 2.01
N MET A 370 -25.90 12.89 3.11
CA MET A 370 -26.90 12.96 4.18
C MET A 370 -26.82 14.28 4.92
N GLU A 371 -25.62 14.75 5.25
CA GLU A 371 -25.39 16.04 5.92
C GLU A 371 -25.94 17.20 5.08
N VAL A 372 -25.59 17.24 3.79
CA VAL A 372 -26.12 18.24 2.85
C VAL A 372 -27.65 18.14 2.74
N LYS A 373 -28.20 16.93 2.65
CA LYS A 373 -29.66 16.73 2.57
C LYS A 373 -30.36 17.28 3.83
N PHE A 374 -29.82 17.01 5.02
CA PHE A 374 -30.39 17.47 6.27
C PHE A 374 -30.42 18.99 6.38
N MET A 375 -29.36 19.68 5.92
CA MET A 375 -29.31 21.15 5.86
C MET A 375 -30.50 21.73 5.07
N TYR A 376 -30.72 21.23 3.85
CA TYR A 376 -31.80 21.73 2.99
C TYR A 376 -33.21 21.31 3.43
N SER A 377 -33.36 20.18 4.14
CA SER A 377 -34.66 19.79 4.71
C SER A 377 -35.01 20.57 5.98
N GLY A 378 -34.03 20.95 6.81
CA GLY A 378 -34.26 21.72 8.03
C GLY A 378 -34.73 23.15 7.75
N GLU A 379 -34.26 23.77 6.67
CA GLU A 379 -34.71 25.12 6.26
C GLU A 379 -36.15 25.17 5.73
N ARG A 380 -36.67 24.07 5.19
CA ARG A 380 -38.08 24.03 4.74
C ARG A 380 -39.07 24.03 5.90
N GLU A 381 -38.71 23.45 7.05
CA GLU A 381 -39.57 23.47 8.23
C GLU A 381 -39.54 24.80 8.98
N SER A 382 -38.43 25.54 8.94
CA SER A 382 -38.34 26.88 9.52
C SER A 382 -38.97 27.96 8.63
N SER A 383 -38.86 27.85 7.30
CA SER A 383 -39.45 28.83 6.37
C SER A 383 -40.94 28.62 6.10
N GLY A 384 -41.52 27.47 6.48
CA GLY A 384 -42.96 27.20 6.42
C GLY A 384 -43.75 27.70 7.64
N ARG A 385 -43.09 28.36 8.60
CA ARG A 385 -43.73 29.14 9.68
C ARG A 385 -43.56 30.64 9.41
N ILE A 386 -44.21 31.14 8.38
CA ILE A 386 -44.52 32.57 8.24
C ILE A 386 -46.00 32.69 7.93
#